data_AF-A0A2E7QLQ6-F1
#
_entry.id   AF-A0A2E7QLQ6-F1
#
_cell.length_a   1.000
_cell.length_b   1.000
_cell.length_c   1.000
_cell.angle_alpha   90.00
_cell.angle_beta   90.00
_cell.angle_gamma   90.00
#
_symmetry.space_group_name_H-M   'P 1'
#
loop_
_entity.id
_entity.type
_entity.pdbx_description
1 polymer ?
#
loop_
_entity_poly.entity_id
_entity_poly.type
_entity_poly.pdbx_seq_one_letter_code
_entity_poly.pdbx_strand_id
1 'polypeptide(L)'
;MKPTYIALLALCLCLAGCGKKEVEKAATKEPELRSEKVITPDEAANELFVEAVELVGKAQAEEGTDIASAIKRYEQALVKVRKIVNDYKKSDLAVKLVSGETLFTGKSMAQIEERVRELQREK
;
A
#
# COMPACT_ATOMS: atom_id res chain seq x y z
N MET A 1 -18.56 -44.43 -1.41
CA MET A 1 -18.53 -45.48 -2.45
C MET A 1 -18.69 -44.83 -3.82
N LYS A 2 -17.72 -45.12 -4.70
CA LYS A 2 -17.81 -45.14 -6.18
C LYS A 2 -17.83 -43.81 -6.97
N PRO A 3 -17.23 -43.84 -8.18
CA PRO A 3 -16.58 -42.73 -8.88
C PRO A 3 -17.34 -42.38 -10.18
N THR A 4 -16.65 -41.87 -11.21
CA THR A 4 -17.11 -41.64 -12.61
C THR A 4 -17.96 -40.37 -12.75
N TYR A 5 -17.58 -39.34 -13.53
CA TYR A 5 -17.41 -39.36 -14.98
C TYR A 5 -16.37 -38.34 -15.46
N ILE A 6 -15.15 -38.80 -15.70
CA ILE A 6 -14.26 -38.24 -16.73
C ILE A 6 -14.65 -39.01 -18.00
N ALA A 7 -15.37 -38.38 -18.93
CA ALA A 7 -15.46 -38.77 -20.34
C ALA A 7 -16.51 -37.93 -21.06
N LEU A 8 -16.15 -36.73 -21.53
CA LEU A 8 -16.82 -36.10 -22.69
C LEU A 8 -16.06 -34.85 -23.14
N LEU A 9 -14.94 -35.04 -23.84
CA LEU A 9 -14.43 -34.08 -24.82
C LEU A 9 -13.31 -34.74 -25.64
N ALA A 10 -13.72 -35.75 -26.38
CA ALA A 10 -12.99 -36.22 -27.56
C ALA A 10 -13.81 -35.82 -28.79
N LEU A 11 -13.10 -35.53 -29.88
CA LEU A 11 -13.59 -35.39 -31.26
C LEU A 11 -13.86 -33.96 -31.76
N CYS A 12 -12.77 -33.24 -32.04
CA CYS A 12 -12.69 -32.47 -33.28
C CYS A 12 -11.38 -32.80 -33.99
N LEU A 13 -11.44 -33.89 -34.77
CA LEU A 13 -10.43 -34.28 -35.73
C LEU A 13 -10.44 -33.27 -36.88
N CYS A 14 -9.27 -32.68 -37.08
CA CYS A 14 -8.74 -32.05 -38.27
C CYS A 14 -9.44 -32.46 -39.58
N LEU A 15 -10.14 -31.52 -40.20
CA LEU A 15 -10.31 -31.49 -41.65
C LEU A 15 -9.18 -30.62 -42.23
N ALA A 16 -8.19 -31.31 -42.79
CA ALA A 16 -7.14 -30.71 -43.60
C ALA A 16 -7.68 -30.29 -44.96
N GLY A 17 -7.26 -29.11 -45.43
CA GLY A 17 -7.60 -28.62 -46.77
C GLY A 17 -6.84 -27.36 -47.22
N CYS A 18 -5.57 -27.55 -47.59
CA CYS A 18 -4.81 -26.84 -48.64
C CYS A 18 -4.44 -25.34 -48.49
N GLY A 19 -3.13 -25.08 -48.36
CA GLY A 19 -2.53 -23.77 -48.62
C GLY A 19 -1.09 -23.66 -48.10
N LYS A 20 -0.10 -23.88 -48.98
CA LYS A 20 1.34 -23.79 -48.72
C LYS A 20 1.78 -22.49 -48.02
N LYS A 21 2.63 -22.58 -47.00
CA LYS A 21 4.02 -22.08 -46.96
C LYS A 21 4.63 -22.32 -45.57
N GLU A 22 5.83 -22.90 -45.57
CA GLU A 22 6.73 -23.01 -44.43
C GLU A 22 7.09 -21.60 -43.92
N VAL A 23 7.35 -21.46 -42.62
CA VAL A 23 8.39 -20.64 -41.97
C VAL A 23 8.02 -20.45 -40.49
N GLU A 24 8.81 -21.15 -39.68
CA GLU A 24 9.44 -20.63 -38.46
C GLU A 24 8.63 -20.51 -37.17
N LYS A 25 9.14 -21.23 -36.16
CA LYS A 25 8.88 -21.08 -34.73
C LYS A 25 9.10 -19.62 -34.32
N ALA A 26 8.06 -18.81 -34.37
CA ALA A 26 8.04 -17.56 -33.63
C ALA A 26 7.55 -17.87 -32.22
N ALA A 27 8.48 -17.95 -31.28
CA ALA A 27 8.21 -17.90 -29.86
C ALA A 27 7.23 -16.75 -29.60
N THR A 28 6.05 -17.09 -29.08
CA THR A 28 5.11 -16.13 -28.53
C THR A 28 5.79 -15.48 -27.33
N LYS A 29 6.55 -14.41 -27.57
CA LYS A 29 6.80 -13.41 -26.56
C LYS A 29 5.42 -12.85 -26.26
N GLU A 30 4.82 -13.29 -25.16
CA GLU A 30 3.85 -12.46 -24.47
C GLU A 30 4.41 -11.03 -24.47
N PRO A 31 3.63 -10.02 -24.87
CA PRO A 31 4.02 -8.69 -24.51
C PRO A 31 3.95 -8.69 -22.97
N GLU A 32 5.10 -8.81 -22.31
CA GLU A 32 5.24 -8.35 -20.93
C GLU A 32 4.86 -6.88 -20.97
N LEU A 33 3.57 -6.63 -20.80
CA LEU A 33 3.03 -5.37 -20.37
C LEU A 33 3.62 -5.18 -18.99
N ARG A 34 4.86 -4.68 -18.94
CA ARG A 34 5.37 -3.97 -17.79
C ARG A 34 4.48 -2.75 -17.68
N SER A 35 3.32 -2.95 -17.08
CA SER A 35 2.46 -1.91 -16.58
C SER A 35 3.32 -1.18 -15.57
N GLU A 36 4.00 -0.13 -16.01
CA GLU A 36 4.59 0.84 -15.10
C GLU A 36 3.44 1.28 -14.22
N LYS A 37 3.41 0.80 -12.97
CA LYS A 37 2.31 1.02 -12.05
C LYS A 37 2.21 2.53 -11.86
N VAL A 38 1.22 3.14 -12.51
CA VAL A 38 0.91 4.55 -12.31
C VAL A 38 0.34 4.67 -10.90
N ILE A 39 1.19 5.01 -9.95
CA ILE A 39 0.79 5.22 -8.56
C ILE A 39 -0.07 6.49 -8.53
N THR A 40 -1.33 6.36 -8.12
CA THR A 40 -2.19 7.53 -7.96
C THR A 40 -1.72 8.34 -6.75
N PRO A 41 -2.01 9.65 -6.68
CA PRO A 41 -1.73 10.45 -5.48
C PRO A 41 -2.32 9.84 -4.19
N ASP A 42 -3.47 9.18 -4.29
CA ASP A 42 -4.09 8.48 -3.16
C ASP A 42 -3.29 7.25 -2.74
N GLU A 43 -2.80 6.47 -3.69
CA GLU A 43 -2.00 5.29 -3.39
C GLU A 43 -0.67 5.67 -2.72
N ALA A 44 0.00 6.72 -3.20
CA ALA A 44 1.20 7.25 -2.58
C ALA A 44 0.95 7.86 -1.19
N ALA A 45 -0.20 8.54 -0.99
CA ALA A 45 -0.62 9.03 0.32
C ALA A 45 -0.91 7.88 1.31
N ASN A 46 -1.55 6.81 0.82
CA ASN A 46 -1.86 5.62 1.61
C ASN A 46 -0.59 4.92 2.11
N GLU A 47 0.43 4.76 1.26
CA GLU A 47 1.72 4.18 1.65
C GLU A 47 2.38 4.97 2.79
N LEU A 48 2.47 6.30 2.64
CA LEU A 48 3.00 7.19 3.69
C LEU A 48 2.18 7.10 4.99
N PHE A 49 0.86 6.94 4.88
CA PHE A 49 -0.04 6.88 6.02
C PHE A 49 0.14 5.59 6.81
N VAL A 50 0.25 4.44 6.12
CA VAL A 50 0.51 3.14 6.77
C VAL A 50 1.81 3.20 7.56
N GLU A 51 2.89 3.72 6.95
CA GLU A 51 4.16 3.90 7.64
C GLU A 51 4.05 4.83 8.86
N ALA A 52 3.26 5.90 8.77
CA ALA A 52 3.02 6.80 9.90
C ALA A 52 2.26 6.10 11.05
N VAL A 53 1.24 5.29 10.73
CA VAL A 53 0.50 4.51 11.73
C VAL A 53 1.41 3.50 12.43
N GLU A 54 2.26 2.80 11.69
CA GLU A 54 3.24 1.87 12.28
C GLU A 54 4.22 2.58 13.21
N LEU A 55 4.72 3.76 12.81
CA LEU A 55 5.62 4.56 13.63
C LEU A 55 4.94 5.04 14.92
N VAL A 56 3.69 5.48 14.85
CA VAL A 56 2.89 5.85 16.03
C VAL A 56 2.70 4.66 16.96
N GLY A 57 2.33 3.48 16.43
CA GLY A 57 2.18 2.28 17.23
C GLY A 57 3.47 1.87 17.94
N LYS A 58 4.62 1.95 17.25
CA LYS A 58 5.94 1.71 17.85
C LYS A 58 6.30 2.75 18.91
N ALA A 59 6.00 4.03 18.66
CA ALA A 59 6.25 5.09 19.64
C ALA A 59 5.44 4.88 20.93
N GLN A 60 4.16 4.53 20.81
CA GLN A 60 3.26 4.24 21.93
C GLN A 60 3.79 3.08 22.80
N ALA A 61 4.34 2.04 22.18
CA ALA A 61 4.93 0.91 22.90
C ALA A 61 6.20 1.31 23.70
N GLU A 62 6.87 2.40 23.31
CA GLU A 62 8.14 2.82 23.87
C GLU A 62 8.03 3.95 24.88
N GLU A 63 6.91 4.66 24.96
CA GLU A 63 6.74 5.79 25.90
C GLU A 63 7.08 5.42 27.35
N GLY A 64 6.80 4.18 27.76
CA GLY A 64 7.07 3.70 29.13
C GLY A 64 8.48 3.14 29.36
N THR A 65 9.32 3.02 28.33
CA THR A 65 10.62 2.34 28.42
C THR A 65 11.78 3.14 27.82
N ASP A 66 11.55 3.85 26.72
CA ASP A 66 12.53 4.69 26.03
C ASP A 66 11.85 5.91 25.42
N ILE A 67 11.73 6.97 26.24
CA ILE A 67 11.12 8.24 25.84
C ILE A 67 11.82 8.85 24.62
N ALA A 68 13.14 8.73 24.50
CA ALA A 68 13.90 9.32 23.39
C ALA A 68 13.57 8.63 22.07
N SER A 69 13.48 7.29 22.08
CA SER A 69 13.02 6.50 20.93
C SER A 69 11.57 6.77 20.57
N ALA A 70 10.69 6.91 21.57
CA ALA A 70 9.28 7.25 21.36
C ALA A 70 9.12 8.61 20.67
N ILE A 71 9.77 9.65 21.17
CA ILE A 71 9.78 11.00 20.57
C ILE A 71 10.25 10.92 19.11
N LYS A 72 11.38 10.26 18.86
CA LYS A 72 11.94 10.14 17.50
C LYS A 72 10.95 9.48 16.53
N ARG A 73 10.28 8.41 16.94
CA ARG A 73 9.30 7.71 16.10
C ARG A 73 8.06 8.55 15.83
N TYR A 74 7.54 9.26 16.84
CA TYR A 74 6.45 10.21 16.63
C TYR A 74 6.82 11.31 15.66
N GLU A 75 8.02 11.89 15.78
CA GLU A 75 8.50 12.91 14.85
C GLU A 75 8.59 12.37 13.42
N GLN A 76 9.12 11.16 13.24
CA GLN A 76 9.15 10.50 11.93
C GLN A 76 7.75 10.27 11.36
N ALA A 77 6.78 9.87 12.18
CA ALA A 77 5.38 9.76 11.76
C ALA A 77 4.84 11.11 11.30
N LEU A 78 5.03 12.16 12.10
CA LEU A 78 4.57 13.52 11.79
C LEU A 78 5.19 14.07 10.50
N VAL A 79 6.46 13.76 10.20
CA VAL A 79 7.09 14.12 8.92
C VAL A 79 6.32 13.51 7.74
N LYS A 80 5.95 12.23 7.82
CA LYS A 80 5.17 11.56 6.76
C LYS A 80 3.76 12.12 6.65
N VAL A 81 3.09 12.36 7.78
CA VAL A 81 1.75 12.95 7.81
C VAL A 81 1.74 14.34 7.19
N ARG A 82 2.72 15.18 7.53
CA ARG A 82 2.87 16.51 6.91
C ARG A 82 3.15 16.42 5.41
N LYS A 83 3.90 15.41 4.97
CA LYS A 83 4.09 15.13 3.54
C LYS A 83 2.77 14.82 2.84
N ILE A 84 1.89 14.00 3.45
CA ILE A 84 0.54 13.74 2.93
C ILE A 84 -0.24 15.05 2.76
N VAL A 85 -0.28 15.86 3.82
CA VAL A 85 -1.02 17.13 3.83
C VAL A 85 -0.47 18.12 2.80
N ASN A 86 0.84 18.16 2.59
CA ASN A 86 1.49 19.15 1.73
C ASN A 86 1.55 18.74 0.26
N ASP A 87 1.89 17.49 -0.02
CA ASP A 87 2.19 17.04 -1.38
C ASP A 87 0.98 16.33 -2.03
N TYR A 88 0.08 15.79 -1.20
CA TYR A 88 -1.09 15.02 -1.65
C TYR A 88 -2.40 15.68 -1.22
N LYS A 89 -2.49 17.02 -1.34
CA LYS A 89 -3.59 17.87 -0.85
C LYS A 89 -5.00 17.45 -1.30
N LYS A 90 -5.11 16.79 -2.45
CA LYS A 90 -6.39 16.34 -3.01
C LYS A 90 -6.79 14.93 -2.58
N SER A 91 -5.90 14.22 -1.86
CA SER A 91 -6.21 12.89 -1.36
C SER A 91 -7.22 12.97 -0.23
N ASP A 92 -8.10 11.98 -0.15
CA ASP A 92 -9.06 11.85 0.94
C ASP A 92 -8.35 11.87 2.31
N LEU A 93 -7.18 11.23 2.40
CA LEU A 93 -6.37 11.25 3.61
C LEU A 93 -5.92 12.65 4.01
N ALA A 94 -5.46 13.48 3.07
CA ALA A 94 -5.07 14.85 3.38
C ALA A 94 -6.26 15.67 3.93
N VAL A 95 -7.45 15.49 3.34
CA VAL A 95 -8.67 16.16 3.82
C VAL A 95 -9.01 15.74 5.25
N LYS A 96 -8.98 14.43 5.55
CA LYS A 96 -9.25 13.89 6.89
C LYS A 96 -8.22 14.31 7.94
N LEU A 97 -6.94 14.36 7.56
CA LEU A 97 -5.87 14.82 8.44
C LEU A 97 -6.03 16.31 8.79
N VAL A 98 -6.37 17.14 7.80
CA VAL A 98 -6.60 18.57 8.00
C VAL A 98 -7.88 18.85 8.80
N SER A 99 -8.93 18.03 8.63
CA SER A 99 -10.17 18.15 9.41
C SER A 99 -10.03 17.72 10.86
N GLY A 100 -8.88 17.15 11.25
CA GLY A 100 -8.61 16.71 12.62
C GLY A 100 -9.17 15.34 12.96
N GLU A 101 -9.47 14.50 11.98
CA GLU A 101 -9.96 13.13 12.19
C GLU A 101 -8.93 12.29 12.97
N THR A 102 -9.43 11.38 13.81
CA THR A 102 -8.62 10.56 14.72
C THR A 102 -8.12 9.28 14.04
N LEU A 103 -7.16 9.44 13.13
CA LEU A 103 -6.67 8.36 12.29
C LEU A 103 -5.57 7.48 12.92
N PHE A 104 -5.04 7.85 14.09
CA PHE A 104 -3.92 7.15 14.75
C PHE A 104 -4.32 6.56 16.10
N THR A 105 -4.95 5.38 16.08
CA THR A 105 -5.36 4.68 17.30
C THR A 105 -6.20 5.57 18.23
N GLY A 106 -7.15 6.31 17.66
CA GLY A 106 -8.00 7.25 18.38
C GLY A 106 -7.39 8.63 18.64
N LYS A 107 -6.19 8.92 18.12
CA LYS A 107 -5.55 10.24 18.18
C LYS A 107 -5.54 10.92 16.82
N SER A 108 -5.73 12.24 16.81
CA SER A 108 -5.52 13.09 15.65
C SER A 108 -4.05 13.49 15.49
N MET A 109 -3.68 14.05 14.33
CA MET A 109 -2.34 14.60 14.11
C MET A 109 -1.94 15.62 15.19
N ALA A 110 -2.85 16.54 15.55
CA ALA A 110 -2.58 17.57 16.56
C ALA A 110 -2.35 16.96 17.96
N GLN A 111 -3.05 15.88 18.30
CA GLN A 111 -2.85 15.17 19.57
C GLN A 111 -1.52 14.41 19.60
N ILE A 112 -1.04 13.91 18.46
CA ILE A 112 0.32 13.35 18.38
C ILE A 112 1.37 14.45 18.57
N GLU A 113 1.19 15.61 17.94
CA GLU A 113 2.10 16.75 18.12
C GLU A 113 2.15 17.24 19.56
N GLU A 114 1.01 17.30 20.25
CA GLU A 114 0.97 17.62 21.68
C GLU A 114 1.68 16.55 22.50
N ARG A 115 1.46 15.25 22.21
CA ARG A 115 2.13 14.19 22.94
C ARG A 115 3.65 14.26 22.81
N VAL A 116 4.17 14.62 21.63
CA VAL A 116 5.61 14.88 21.45
C VAL A 116 6.09 16.01 22.35
N ARG A 117 5.35 17.13 22.42
CA ARG A 117 5.69 18.27 23.28
C ARG A 117 5.69 17.90 24.76
N GLU A 118 4.74 17.08 25.21
CA GLU A 118 4.70 16.56 26.57
C GLU A 118 5.91 15.69 26.87
N LEU A 119 6.18 14.68 26.04
CA LEU A 119 7.30 13.75 26.20
C LEU A 119 8.66 14.49 26.20
N GLN A 120 8.80 15.55 25.39
CA GLN A 120 10.00 16.39 25.39
C GLN A 120 10.23 17.14 26.70
N ARG A 121 9.17 17.40 27.50
CA ARG A 121 9.29 18.00 28.85
C ARG A 121 9.58 16.95 29.92
N GLU A 122 9.22 15.68 29.66
CA GLU A 122 9.47 14.55 30.55
C GLU A 122 10.89 13.97 30.38
N LYS A 123 11.52 14.19 29.22
CA LYS A 123 12.89 13.76 28.89
C LYS A 123 13.96 14.54 29.65
#